data_AF-A0A356EUU7-F1
#
_entry.id   AF-A0A356EUU7-F1
#
_cell.length_a   1.000
_cell.length_b   1.000
_cell.length_c   1.000
_cell.angle_alpha   90.00
_cell.angle_beta   90.00
_cell.angle_gamma   90.00
#
_symmetry.space_group_name_H-M   'P 1'
#
loop_
_entity.id
_entity.type
_entity.pdbx_description
1 polymer ?
#
loop_
_entity_poly.entity_id
_entity_poly.type
_entity_poly.pdbx_seq_one_letter_code
_entity_poly.pdbx_strand_id
1 'polypeptide(L)'
;PEAATRADASSVEWMFQATQAQQLRANFLPRPQIVDGKEVVTLTLRETPEAAKAFEAAVKTQPAKYNSSTPFRGVVRLGDKQYGFVFDAADAESKAYTLLYFDANGNGDLTDDGAVESFESKQEKAKAEQEGSETKDDAKKEDVEKKTEVEKPAVSPPASRVRAAGPILLRSGMLGRPGSSPARHRFPRVDMKIAVDGREVEYSVLVSVYSRLQPNMGYAYASFGAGVYYEGEIEVEGRARRAVLVDYNSNGRFDDRTTLRHVGAVGTPQRLYPMSGDVLYLDPKPVANLRTIYGPSGVDFRNGIEKLLALDGRYYDLTVSPSGTELTIEPSTVARGFVRNSAAKYSAVIFGDLGMITINGTGNEPVAVPEGEWRLLSYTIDLTSEKKAEDAAKPQADEPPAAQPGRMVRAGTPKVTRASGAGTTAVRPVRVAKDETVLLPFGPPYTVALNPPVFRPGNDEMVFNLKLTGSGGEPLTSLMVDGARPPEPTIKILDPNGEIVVEGKFKYG
;
A
#
# COMPACT_ATOMS: atom_id res chain seq x y z
N PRO A 1 -0.91 -9.72 -1.73
CA PRO A 1 -1.52 -9.27 -0.45
C PRO A 1 -1.57 -10.35 0.66
N GLU A 2 -1.57 -11.65 0.34
CA GLU A 2 -1.57 -12.73 1.36
C GLU A 2 -0.23 -13.45 1.59
N ALA A 3 0.83 -13.05 0.89
CA ALA A 3 2.19 -13.55 1.13
C ALA A 3 3.22 -12.41 1.10
N ALA A 4 2.92 -11.32 1.82
CA ALA A 4 3.97 -10.72 2.62
C ALA A 4 4.17 -11.71 3.77
N THR A 5 5.20 -12.53 3.69
CA THR A 5 5.80 -13.19 4.86
C THR A 5 5.72 -12.20 6.01
N ARG A 6 5.12 -12.59 7.15
CA ARG A 6 4.93 -11.73 8.31
C ARG A 6 6.24 -10.98 8.53
N ALA A 7 6.29 -9.75 8.03
CA ALA A 7 7.33 -8.82 8.36
C ALA A 7 7.30 -8.80 9.87
N ASP A 8 8.44 -9.09 10.48
CA ASP A 8 8.51 -9.06 11.93
C ASP A 8 8.13 -7.65 12.35
N ALA A 9 6.89 -7.51 12.80
CA ALA A 9 6.31 -6.22 13.16
C ALA A 9 7.09 -5.57 14.32
N SER A 10 7.95 -6.35 14.98
CA SER A 10 8.90 -5.91 16.01
C SER A 10 10.16 -5.23 15.46
N SER A 11 10.52 -5.44 14.19
CA SER A 11 11.57 -4.66 13.51
C SER A 11 10.97 -3.37 12.95
N VAL A 12 11.70 -2.26 12.97
CA VAL A 12 11.25 -1.03 12.27
C VAL A 12 11.58 -1.07 10.78
N GLU A 13 12.50 -1.94 10.35
CA GLU A 13 13.03 -1.94 8.98
C GLU A 13 11.99 -2.30 7.93
N TRP A 14 11.00 -3.13 8.27
CA TRP A 14 9.94 -3.45 7.32
C TRP A 14 9.07 -2.24 6.99
N MET A 15 8.97 -1.25 7.89
CA MET A 15 8.19 -0.03 7.62
C MET A 15 8.82 0.77 6.49
N PHE A 16 10.14 0.71 6.36
CA PHE A 16 10.89 1.40 5.32
C PHE A 16 10.86 0.63 3.99
N GLN A 17 10.49 -0.65 4.02
CA GLN A 17 10.23 -1.48 2.83
C GLN A 17 8.76 -1.49 2.42
N ALA A 18 7.87 -0.94 3.24
CA ALA A 18 6.44 -0.85 2.98
C ALA A 18 6.13 0.31 2.04
N THR A 19 6.77 0.34 0.87
CA THR A 19 6.56 1.36 -0.16
C THR A 19 5.42 0.94 -1.10
N GLN A 20 4.79 1.93 -1.70
CA GLN A 20 3.88 1.76 -2.82
C GLN A 20 4.70 1.63 -4.11
N ALA A 21 5.03 0.39 -4.46
CA ALA A 21 5.72 0.13 -5.71
C ALA A 21 4.95 0.63 -6.95
N GLN A 22 5.70 1.14 -7.93
CA GLN A 22 5.16 1.39 -9.26
C GLN A 22 4.77 0.06 -9.91
N GLN A 23 3.51 -0.03 -10.35
CA GLN A 23 2.97 -1.24 -10.96
C GLN A 23 2.69 -1.05 -12.43
N LEU A 24 3.31 -1.89 -13.26
CA LEU A 24 3.01 -1.98 -14.69
C LEU A 24 2.28 -3.28 -14.98
N ARG A 25 1.25 -3.21 -15.82
CA ARG A 25 0.36 -4.34 -16.11
C ARG A 25 0.41 -4.68 -17.59
N ALA A 26 0.59 -5.97 -17.87
CA ALA A 26 0.47 -6.55 -19.20
C ALA A 26 -0.70 -7.54 -19.21
N ASN A 27 -1.59 -7.40 -20.20
CA ASN A 27 -2.63 -8.39 -20.47
C ASN A 27 -2.25 -9.16 -21.74
N PHE A 28 -2.46 -10.47 -21.74
CA PHE A 28 -2.20 -11.31 -22.90
C PHE A 28 -3.53 -11.88 -23.40
N LEU A 29 -3.76 -11.72 -24.70
CA LEU A 29 -4.94 -12.23 -25.37
C LEU A 29 -4.67 -13.62 -25.93
N PRO A 30 -5.52 -14.61 -25.64
CA PRO A 30 -5.45 -15.89 -26.32
C PRO A 30 -5.83 -15.74 -27.79
N ARG A 31 -5.02 -16.31 -28.67
CA ARG A 31 -5.25 -16.40 -30.11
C ARG A 31 -5.17 -17.87 -30.53
N PRO A 32 -6.31 -18.51 -30.80
CA PRO A 32 -6.30 -19.85 -31.37
C PRO A 32 -5.68 -19.79 -32.78
N GLN A 33 -4.79 -20.72 -33.07
CA GLN A 33 -4.13 -20.91 -34.36
C GLN A 33 -4.20 -22.38 -34.73
N ILE A 34 -4.31 -22.69 -36.02
CA ILE A 34 -4.20 -24.07 -36.49
C ILE A 34 -2.77 -24.29 -36.96
N VAL A 35 -2.03 -25.16 -36.28
CA VAL A 35 -0.67 -25.57 -36.64
C VAL A 35 -0.70 -27.07 -36.87
N ASP A 36 -0.32 -27.52 -38.08
CA ASP A 36 -0.36 -28.93 -38.48
C ASP A 36 -1.71 -29.63 -38.24
N GLY A 37 -2.80 -28.91 -38.50
CA GLY A 37 -4.17 -29.42 -38.31
C GLY A 37 -4.64 -29.52 -36.85
N LYS A 38 -3.84 -29.05 -35.88
CA LYS A 38 -4.20 -28.98 -34.47
C LYS A 38 -4.39 -27.54 -34.02
N GLU A 39 -5.42 -27.30 -33.23
CA GLU A 39 -5.63 -26.00 -32.58
C GLU A 39 -4.61 -25.80 -31.46
N VAL A 40 -3.82 -24.75 -31.58
CA VAL A 40 -2.82 -24.28 -30.63
C VAL A 40 -3.20 -22.86 -30.24
N VAL A 41 -3.40 -22.62 -28.94
CA VAL A 41 -3.68 -21.28 -28.44
C VAL A 41 -2.36 -20.58 -28.10
N THR A 42 -2.08 -19.50 -28.82
CA THR A 42 -0.93 -18.63 -28.57
C THR A 42 -1.36 -17.43 -27.75
N LEU A 43 -0.56 -17.01 -26.78
CA LEU A 43 -0.80 -15.75 -26.06
C LEU A 43 -0.13 -14.61 -26.83
N THR A 44 -0.83 -13.49 -27.00
CA THR A 44 -0.25 -12.27 -27.58
C THR A 44 -0.33 -11.14 -26.56
N LEU A 45 0.80 -10.50 -26.26
CA LEU A 45 0.85 -9.33 -25.39
C LEU A 45 -0.01 -8.20 -26.00
N ARG A 46 -0.98 -7.70 -25.25
CA ARG A 46 -1.75 -6.50 -25.59
C ARG A 46 -1.07 -5.28 -24.99
N GLU A 47 -0.03 -4.83 -25.68
CA GLU A 47 0.62 -3.55 -25.38
C GLU A 47 -0.26 -2.39 -25.86
N THR A 48 -0.39 -1.32 -25.07
CA THR A 48 -1.05 -0.11 -25.57
C THR A 48 -0.09 0.67 -26.48
N PRO A 49 -0.58 1.42 -27.48
CA PRO A 49 0.30 2.23 -28.33
C PRO A 49 1.21 3.19 -27.55
N GLU A 50 0.72 3.71 -26.43
CA GLU A 50 1.46 4.61 -25.55
C GLU A 50 2.60 3.88 -24.83
N ALA A 51 2.35 2.66 -24.33
CA ALA A 51 3.37 1.85 -23.69
C ALA A 51 4.46 1.41 -24.68
N ALA A 52 4.08 0.99 -25.89
CA ALA A 52 5.01 0.64 -26.96
C ALA A 52 5.88 1.84 -27.34
N LYS A 53 5.27 3.01 -27.56
CA LYS A 53 5.98 4.24 -27.90
C LYS A 53 6.93 4.68 -26.78
N ALA A 54 6.52 4.55 -25.52
CA ALA A 54 7.38 4.87 -24.39
C ALA A 54 8.59 3.92 -24.31
N PHE A 55 8.38 2.62 -24.54
CA PHE A 55 9.45 1.64 -24.59
C PHE A 55 10.44 1.92 -25.73
N GLU A 56 9.95 2.18 -26.94
CA GLU A 56 10.80 2.54 -28.10
C GLU A 56 11.58 3.84 -27.90
N ALA A 57 11.01 4.79 -27.15
CA ALA A 57 11.70 6.03 -26.82
C ALA A 57 12.82 5.83 -25.78
N ALA A 58 12.62 4.91 -24.83
CA ALA A 58 13.59 4.62 -23.78
C ALA A 58 14.68 3.63 -24.25
N VAL A 59 14.34 2.64 -25.07
CA VAL A 59 15.23 1.53 -25.45
C VAL A 59 15.64 1.63 -26.92
N LYS A 60 16.94 1.80 -27.15
CA LYS A 60 17.58 1.87 -28.48
C LYS A 60 18.17 0.52 -28.90
N THR A 61 18.74 -0.21 -27.96
CA THR A 61 19.39 -1.50 -28.20
C THR A 61 18.80 -2.55 -27.27
N GLN A 62 18.53 -3.72 -27.81
CA GLN A 62 17.95 -4.85 -27.08
C GLN A 62 18.53 -6.17 -27.57
N PRO A 63 18.47 -7.25 -26.77
CA PRO A 63 18.90 -8.58 -27.20
C PRO A 63 18.29 -8.96 -28.55
N ALA A 64 19.11 -9.55 -29.43
CA ALA A 64 18.66 -9.98 -30.77
C ALA A 64 17.53 -11.02 -30.72
N LYS A 65 17.43 -11.76 -29.61
CA LYS A 65 16.39 -12.75 -29.36
C LYS A 65 16.09 -12.83 -27.86
N TYR A 66 14.81 -12.93 -27.53
CA TYR A 66 14.32 -13.32 -26.21
C TYR A 66 13.94 -14.81 -26.19
N ASN A 67 14.01 -15.43 -25.02
CA ASN A 67 13.64 -16.83 -24.85
C ASN A 67 12.12 -17.02 -24.83
N SER A 68 11.40 -16.10 -24.19
CA SER A 68 9.95 -16.07 -24.18
C SER A 68 9.42 -15.62 -25.53
N SER A 69 8.37 -16.29 -26.01
CA SER A 69 7.58 -15.81 -27.15
C SER A 69 6.73 -14.58 -26.83
N THR A 70 6.57 -14.27 -25.54
CA THR A 70 5.81 -13.12 -25.04
C THR A 70 6.59 -12.40 -23.94
N PRO A 71 7.75 -11.79 -24.25
CA PRO A 71 8.52 -11.04 -23.27
C PRO A 71 7.66 -9.88 -22.74
N PHE A 72 7.70 -9.65 -21.43
CA PHE A 72 6.97 -8.54 -20.83
C PHE A 72 7.89 -7.33 -20.70
N ARG A 73 7.71 -6.39 -21.61
CA ARG A 73 8.47 -5.14 -21.67
C ARG A 73 7.70 -3.93 -21.16
N GLY A 74 8.41 -2.90 -20.73
CA GLY A 74 7.84 -1.63 -20.31
C GLY A 74 8.89 -0.61 -19.89
N VAL A 75 8.43 0.53 -19.38
CA VAL A 75 9.30 1.58 -18.82
C VAL A 75 8.88 1.91 -17.41
N VAL A 76 9.85 2.15 -16.53
CA VAL A 76 9.61 2.71 -15.19
C VAL A 76 10.16 4.13 -15.13
N ARG A 77 9.48 5.03 -14.42
CA ARG A 77 9.98 6.40 -14.21
C ARG A 77 10.73 6.45 -12.89
N LEU A 78 12.01 6.82 -12.91
CA LEU A 78 12.80 7.03 -11.71
C LEU A 78 13.52 8.38 -11.80
N GLY A 79 13.28 9.25 -10.82
CA GLY A 79 13.62 10.67 -10.88
C GLY A 79 13.02 11.33 -12.11
N ASP A 80 13.89 11.93 -12.92
CA ASP A 80 13.53 12.71 -14.10
C ASP A 80 13.50 11.88 -15.39
N LYS A 81 13.91 10.60 -15.33
CA LYS A 81 14.10 9.74 -16.51
C LYS A 81 13.17 8.53 -16.52
N GLN A 82 13.05 7.93 -17.70
CA GLN A 82 12.41 6.63 -17.91
C GLN A 82 13.49 5.58 -18.20
N TYR A 83 13.34 4.39 -17.62
CA TYR A 83 14.27 3.27 -17.78
C TYR A 83 13.52 2.08 -18.37
N GLY A 84 14.07 1.52 -19.44
CA GLY A 84 13.50 0.35 -20.11
C GLY A 84 13.74 -0.94 -19.32
N PHE A 85 12.76 -1.84 -19.33
CA PHE A 85 12.94 -3.19 -18.80
C PHE A 85 12.26 -4.24 -19.68
N VAL A 86 12.77 -5.47 -19.62
CA VAL A 86 12.16 -6.66 -20.21
C VAL A 86 12.26 -7.82 -19.24
N PHE A 87 11.11 -8.39 -18.87
CA PHE A 87 11.02 -9.69 -18.23
C PHE A 87 10.98 -10.78 -19.29
N ASP A 88 11.89 -11.73 -19.18
CA ASP A 88 12.06 -12.85 -20.09
C ASP A 88 12.13 -14.18 -19.33
N ALA A 89 12.11 -15.28 -20.07
CA ALA A 89 12.29 -16.62 -19.54
C ALA A 89 13.77 -17.04 -19.58
N ALA A 90 14.21 -17.89 -18.66
CA ALA A 90 15.58 -18.44 -18.68
C ALA A 90 15.83 -19.35 -19.89
N ASP A 91 14.78 -19.96 -20.41
CA ASP A 91 14.76 -20.84 -21.57
C ASP A 91 13.38 -20.76 -22.26
N ALA A 92 13.28 -21.31 -23.47
CA ALA A 92 12.07 -21.22 -24.29
C ALA A 92 10.89 -22.08 -23.78
N GLU A 93 11.15 -23.03 -22.86
CA GLU A 93 10.13 -23.94 -22.31
C GLU A 93 9.54 -23.39 -21.01
N SER A 94 10.26 -22.51 -20.32
CA SER A 94 9.82 -21.88 -19.08
C SER A 94 8.58 -21.02 -19.30
N LYS A 95 7.56 -21.30 -18.48
CA LYS A 95 6.28 -20.57 -18.45
C LYS A 95 6.30 -19.37 -17.50
N ALA A 96 7.48 -19.03 -16.98
CA ALA A 96 7.67 -17.98 -15.99
C ALA A 96 8.76 -17.00 -16.42
N TYR A 97 8.58 -15.76 -15.97
CA TYR A 97 9.57 -14.71 -16.17
C TYR A 97 10.65 -14.80 -15.10
N THR A 98 11.74 -15.49 -15.41
CA THR A 98 12.85 -15.75 -14.50
C THR A 98 14.07 -14.86 -14.76
N LEU A 99 14.10 -14.12 -15.88
CA LEU A 99 15.14 -13.17 -16.26
C LEU A 99 14.59 -11.73 -16.34
N LEU A 100 15.44 -10.77 -15.99
CA LEU A 100 15.20 -9.33 -16.11
C LEU A 100 16.36 -8.70 -16.90
N TYR A 101 16.04 -8.07 -18.02
CA TYR A 101 16.90 -7.07 -18.66
C TYR A 101 16.43 -5.70 -18.19
N PHE A 102 17.33 -4.88 -17.66
CA PHE A 102 16.98 -3.56 -17.13
C PHE A 102 18.10 -2.59 -17.49
N ASP A 103 17.73 -1.50 -18.16
CA ASP A 103 18.62 -0.38 -18.51
C ASP A 103 18.90 0.40 -17.22
N ALA A 104 19.78 -0.11 -16.39
CA ALA A 104 20.10 0.45 -15.08
C ALA A 104 20.99 1.69 -15.21
N ASN A 105 21.77 1.80 -16.28
CA ASN A 105 22.61 2.96 -16.55
C ASN A 105 21.88 4.09 -17.31
N GLY A 106 20.68 3.82 -17.85
CA GLY A 106 19.81 4.81 -18.49
C GLY A 106 20.29 5.28 -19.86
N ASN A 107 21.10 4.49 -20.57
CA ASN A 107 21.60 4.81 -21.91
C ASN A 107 20.67 4.30 -23.03
N GLY A 108 19.71 3.44 -22.69
CA GLY A 108 18.76 2.80 -23.59
C GLY A 108 19.27 1.49 -24.22
N ASP A 109 20.31 0.87 -23.68
CA ASP A 109 20.85 -0.43 -24.11
C ASP A 109 20.51 -1.48 -23.07
N LEU A 110 19.70 -2.48 -23.44
CA LEU A 110 19.36 -3.58 -22.53
C LEU A 110 20.40 -4.71 -22.53
N THR A 111 21.51 -4.56 -23.26
CA THR A 111 22.50 -5.62 -23.47
C THR A 111 23.79 -5.43 -22.68
N ASP A 112 24.06 -4.23 -22.17
CA ASP A 112 25.31 -3.87 -21.50
C ASP A 112 25.28 -4.05 -19.97
N ASP A 113 24.11 -3.92 -19.33
CA ASP A 113 23.94 -4.14 -17.87
C ASP A 113 23.79 -5.63 -17.48
N GLY A 114 23.68 -6.53 -18.46
CA GLY A 114 23.55 -7.97 -18.27
C GLY A 114 22.18 -8.42 -17.77
N ALA A 115 21.78 -9.66 -18.12
CA ALA A 115 20.52 -10.22 -17.65
C ALA A 115 20.60 -10.62 -16.16
N VAL A 116 19.61 -10.19 -15.37
CA VAL A 116 19.50 -10.52 -13.96
C VAL A 116 18.56 -11.70 -13.76
N GLU A 117 19.07 -12.76 -13.14
CA GLU A 117 18.28 -13.95 -12.81
C GLU A 117 17.57 -13.81 -11.45
N SER A 118 16.31 -14.23 -11.41
CA SER A 118 15.47 -14.24 -10.20
C SER A 118 15.97 -15.18 -9.10
N PHE A 119 15.63 -14.88 -7.85
CA PHE A 119 15.98 -15.73 -6.71
C PHE A 119 15.38 -17.12 -6.80
N GLU A 120 14.11 -17.21 -7.23
CA GLU A 120 13.41 -18.47 -7.35
C GLU A 120 14.07 -19.37 -8.40
N SER A 121 14.50 -18.82 -9.54
CA SER A 121 15.22 -19.61 -10.57
C SER A 121 16.59 -20.09 -10.11
N LYS A 122 17.36 -19.24 -9.38
CA LYS A 122 18.63 -19.67 -8.77
C LYS A 122 18.45 -20.81 -7.76
N GLN A 123 17.38 -20.77 -6.97
CA GLN A 123 17.06 -21.84 -6.02
C GLN A 123 16.68 -23.15 -6.71
N GLU A 124 15.89 -23.08 -7.79
CA GLU A 124 15.52 -24.26 -8.57
C GLU A 124 16.74 -24.92 -9.21
N LYS A 125 17.67 -24.13 -9.78
CA LYS A 125 18.94 -24.63 -10.31
C LYS A 125 19.81 -25.28 -9.23
N ALA A 126 19.98 -24.60 -8.10
CA ALA A 126 20.75 -25.16 -6.98
C ALA A 126 20.14 -26.47 -6.45
N LYS A 127 18.81 -26.58 -6.41
CA LYS A 127 18.11 -27.81 -6.03
C LYS A 127 18.31 -28.93 -7.06
N ALA A 128 18.20 -28.62 -8.35
CA ALA A 128 18.42 -29.59 -9.42
C ALA A 128 19.89 -30.09 -9.46
N GLU A 129 20.86 -29.21 -9.18
CA GLU A 129 22.27 -29.58 -9.03
C GLU A 129 22.49 -30.48 -7.81
N GLN A 130 21.86 -30.15 -6.66
CA GLN A 130 21.91 -31.00 -5.47
C GLN A 130 21.32 -32.38 -5.72
N GLU A 131 20.11 -32.47 -6.29
CA GLU A 131 19.47 -33.75 -6.62
C GLU A 131 20.30 -34.54 -7.66
N GLY A 132 20.84 -33.88 -8.67
CA GLY A 132 21.73 -34.50 -9.66
C GLY A 132 23.07 -34.98 -9.08
N SER A 133 23.55 -34.33 -8.01
CA SER A 133 24.73 -34.77 -7.25
C SER A 133 24.42 -35.91 -6.29
N GLU A 134 23.28 -35.89 -5.58
CA GLU A 134 22.84 -36.97 -4.69
C GLU A 134 22.57 -38.27 -5.49
N THR A 135 22.01 -38.17 -6.69
CA THR A 135 21.82 -39.34 -7.57
C THR A 135 23.16 -39.93 -8.06
N LYS A 136 24.21 -39.11 -8.16
CA LYS A 136 25.58 -39.56 -8.49
C LYS A 136 26.35 -40.04 -7.26
N ASP A 137 26.04 -39.51 -6.09
CA ASP A 137 26.64 -39.90 -4.83
C ASP A 137 25.98 -41.16 -4.26
N ASP A 138 24.71 -41.46 -4.52
CA ASP A 138 24.12 -42.78 -4.24
C ASP A 138 24.69 -43.87 -5.17
N ALA A 139 25.16 -43.48 -6.36
CA ALA A 139 25.98 -44.35 -7.23
C ALA A 139 27.46 -44.46 -6.79
N LYS A 140 27.91 -43.66 -5.81
CA LYS A 140 29.29 -43.67 -5.26
C LYS A 140 29.38 -43.96 -3.76
N LYS A 141 28.26 -43.98 -3.03
CA LYS A 141 28.17 -44.29 -1.59
C LYS A 141 28.14 -45.79 -1.29
N GLU A 142 28.18 -46.64 -2.32
CA GLU A 142 28.72 -48.00 -2.14
C GLU A 142 30.24 -47.99 -1.89
N ASP A 143 30.98 -46.90 -2.20
CA ASP A 143 32.46 -46.95 -2.22
C ASP A 143 33.19 -46.11 -1.16
N VAL A 144 32.57 -45.14 -0.48
CA VAL A 144 33.33 -44.21 0.38
C VAL A 144 32.57 -43.78 1.64
N GLU A 145 32.24 -44.72 2.51
CA GLU A 145 31.96 -44.44 3.92
C GLU A 145 33.30 -44.39 4.69
N LYS A 146 34.06 -43.29 4.57
CA LYS A 146 35.17 -42.98 5.48
C LYS A 146 35.57 -41.50 5.45
N LYS A 147 35.32 -40.84 6.58
CA LYS A 147 35.97 -39.64 7.19
C LYS A 147 35.31 -38.25 7.00
N THR A 148 34.61 -37.83 8.07
CA THR A 148 34.80 -36.64 8.97
C THR A 148 35.60 -35.40 8.50
N GLU A 149 35.45 -34.14 8.99
CA GLU A 149 34.53 -33.32 9.83
C GLU A 149 35.08 -31.84 9.84
N VAL A 150 34.20 -30.81 9.90
CA VAL A 150 34.24 -29.49 10.65
C VAL A 150 35.47 -28.53 10.47
N GLU A 151 35.40 -27.19 10.26
CA GLU A 151 34.86 -26.10 11.12
C GLU A 151 34.91 -24.67 10.43
N LYS A 152 34.14 -23.70 10.96
CA LYS A 152 34.11 -22.22 10.62
C LYS A 152 34.79 -21.39 11.76
N PRO A 153 35.08 -20.05 11.67
CA PRO A 153 34.11 -18.93 11.94
C PRO A 153 34.44 -17.52 11.30
N ALA A 154 33.44 -16.63 11.04
CA ALA A 154 33.02 -15.34 11.69
C ALA A 154 34.10 -14.20 11.86
N VAL A 155 34.07 -12.98 11.28
CA VAL A 155 33.18 -11.75 11.25
C VAL A 155 33.48 -10.68 12.35
N SER A 156 33.59 -9.38 11.96
CA SER A 156 33.18 -8.17 12.76
C SER A 156 33.05 -6.85 11.93
N PRO A 157 32.28 -5.80 12.36
CA PRO A 157 31.80 -4.62 11.56
C PRO A 157 32.09 -3.20 12.23
N PRO A 158 31.37 -2.07 11.95
CA PRO A 158 31.31 -1.24 10.71
C PRO A 158 31.41 0.32 10.91
N ALA A 159 31.36 1.10 9.80
CA ALA A 159 31.08 2.55 9.72
C ALA A 159 29.75 2.83 8.96
N SER A 160 29.19 4.04 9.13
CA SER A 160 27.89 4.56 8.63
C SER A 160 27.44 3.99 7.28
N ARG A 161 26.20 3.46 7.23
CA ARG A 161 25.71 2.64 6.12
C ARG A 161 24.44 3.20 5.49
N VAL A 162 24.48 3.34 4.17
CA VAL A 162 23.30 3.06 3.31
C VAL A 162 22.97 1.58 3.51
N ARG A 163 21.81 1.26 4.10
CA ARG A 163 21.40 -0.15 4.29
C ARG A 163 20.67 -0.67 3.06
N ALA A 164 21.32 -1.61 2.40
CA ALA A 164 20.71 -2.50 1.42
C ALA A 164 19.80 -3.53 2.11
N ALA A 165 18.54 -3.60 1.72
CA ALA A 165 17.66 -4.70 2.11
C ALA A 165 18.11 -6.00 1.43
N GLY A 166 18.57 -6.98 2.22
CA GLY A 166 18.88 -8.33 1.73
C GLY A 166 17.61 -9.16 1.47
N PRO A 167 17.66 -10.14 0.56
CA PRO A 167 16.50 -10.98 0.24
C PRO A 167 16.20 -11.99 1.36
N ILE A 168 14.94 -12.02 1.81
CA ILE A 168 14.44 -12.99 2.78
C ILE A 168 13.92 -14.23 2.05
N LEU A 169 14.46 -15.39 2.45
CA LEU A 169 14.19 -16.74 1.94
C LEU A 169 12.80 -17.25 2.34
N LEU A 170 12.14 -17.94 1.42
CA LEU A 170 10.88 -18.66 1.65
C LEU A 170 11.00 -20.09 1.15
N ARG A 171 10.59 -21.06 1.99
CA ARG A 171 10.48 -22.48 1.63
C ARG A 171 9.23 -22.68 0.76
N SER A 172 9.42 -23.01 -0.51
CA SER A 172 8.37 -23.52 -1.40
C SER A 172 8.32 -25.05 -1.31
N GLY A 173 7.30 -25.59 -0.66
CA GLY A 173 7.04 -27.02 -0.65
C GLY A 173 5.54 -27.28 -0.74
N MET A 174 5.05 -27.60 -1.94
CA MET A 174 4.20 -28.77 -2.23
C MET A 174 3.62 -28.72 -3.65
N LEU A 175 3.53 -29.93 -4.21
CA LEU A 175 3.13 -30.30 -5.57
C LEU A 175 1.73 -29.85 -5.98
N GLY A 176 1.60 -29.38 -7.22
CA GLY A 176 0.31 -29.17 -7.91
C GLY A 176 0.46 -29.38 -9.42
N ARG A 177 -0.19 -30.44 -9.92
CA ARG A 177 -0.35 -30.83 -11.33
C ARG A 177 -1.38 -29.91 -12.06
N PRO A 178 -1.75 -30.14 -13.34
CA PRO A 178 -1.91 -29.12 -14.38
C PRO A 178 -2.98 -28.06 -14.10
N GLY A 179 -2.52 -26.81 -14.10
CA GLY A 179 -3.26 -25.60 -13.79
C GLY A 179 -2.23 -24.62 -13.25
N SER A 180 -1.43 -24.02 -14.15
CA SER A 180 -0.24 -23.25 -13.80
C SER A 180 -0.53 -22.27 -12.66
N SER A 181 0.02 -22.58 -11.48
CA SER A 181 0.00 -21.67 -10.34
C SER A 181 0.58 -20.33 -10.78
N PRO A 182 0.02 -19.22 -10.30
CA PRO A 182 0.63 -17.93 -10.58
C PRO A 182 2.09 -17.94 -10.13
N ALA A 183 2.97 -17.54 -11.03
CA ALA A 183 4.39 -17.45 -10.80
C ALA A 183 4.70 -16.06 -10.22
N ARG A 184 5.47 -16.02 -9.13
CA ARG A 184 6.02 -14.77 -8.60
C ARG A 184 7.52 -14.91 -8.51
N HIS A 185 8.23 -14.03 -9.19
CA HIS A 185 9.68 -13.99 -9.23
C HIS A 185 10.17 -12.66 -8.68
N ARG A 186 11.19 -12.72 -7.83
CA ARG A 186 11.86 -11.56 -7.25
C ARG A 186 13.28 -11.53 -7.77
N PHE A 187 13.75 -10.33 -8.08
CA PHE A 187 15.11 -10.11 -8.56
C PHE A 187 15.97 -9.54 -7.45
N PRO A 188 17.30 -9.76 -7.51
CA PRO A 188 18.26 -8.98 -6.75
C PRO A 188 17.97 -7.48 -6.84
N ARG A 189 18.30 -6.78 -5.75
CA ARG A 189 18.29 -5.31 -5.72
C ARG A 189 19.19 -4.81 -6.84
N VAL A 190 18.70 -3.86 -7.63
CA VAL A 190 19.51 -3.17 -8.64
C VAL A 190 19.92 -1.83 -8.05
N ASP A 191 21.23 -1.63 -7.93
CA ASP A 191 21.82 -0.34 -7.57
C ASP A 191 22.12 0.43 -8.86
N MET A 192 21.74 1.69 -8.91
CA MET A 192 21.80 2.51 -10.12
C MET A 192 21.96 3.99 -9.77
N LYS A 193 22.34 4.79 -10.78
CA LYS A 193 22.29 6.25 -10.69
C LYS A 193 21.08 6.77 -11.42
N ILE A 194 20.34 7.67 -10.77
CA ILE A 194 19.19 8.34 -11.38
C ILE A 194 19.42 9.85 -11.44
N ALA A 195 18.84 10.51 -12.44
CA ALA A 195 18.83 11.96 -12.51
C ALA A 195 17.64 12.52 -11.72
N VAL A 196 17.90 13.45 -10.80
CA VAL A 196 16.90 14.17 -10.01
C VAL A 196 17.27 15.65 -9.98
N ASP A 197 16.39 16.50 -10.52
CA ASP A 197 16.60 17.94 -10.75
C ASP A 197 17.97 18.23 -11.39
N GLY A 198 18.33 17.43 -12.39
CA GLY A 198 19.58 17.57 -13.14
C GLY A 198 20.85 17.09 -12.42
N ARG A 199 20.74 16.46 -11.24
CA ARG A 199 21.87 15.85 -10.51
C ARG A 199 21.78 14.32 -10.57
N GLU A 200 22.93 13.65 -10.62
CA GLU A 200 22.98 12.20 -10.45
C GLU A 200 22.98 11.83 -8.96
N VAL A 201 22.12 10.89 -8.58
CA VAL A 201 22.03 10.36 -7.22
C VAL A 201 22.04 8.84 -7.23
N GLU A 202 22.67 8.25 -6.23
CA GLU A 202 22.65 6.81 -6.00
C GLU A 202 21.23 6.39 -5.55
N TYR A 203 20.71 5.34 -6.18
CA TYR A 203 19.39 4.82 -5.89
C TYR A 203 19.39 3.30 -6.01
N SER A 204 18.45 2.65 -5.34
CA SER A 204 18.27 1.21 -5.43
C SER A 204 16.82 0.90 -5.73
N VAL A 205 16.56 -0.10 -6.57
CA VAL A 205 15.21 -0.57 -6.88
C VAL A 205 15.06 -2.06 -6.58
N LEU A 206 13.92 -2.42 -5.99
CA LEU A 206 13.48 -3.78 -5.76
C LEU A 206 12.50 -4.16 -6.86
N VAL A 207 12.85 -5.17 -7.64
CA VAL A 207 12.07 -5.58 -8.81
C VAL A 207 11.43 -6.94 -8.56
N SER A 208 10.15 -7.07 -8.91
CA SER A 208 9.48 -8.37 -8.97
C SER A 208 8.45 -8.42 -10.08
N VAL A 209 8.18 -9.63 -10.55
CA VAL A 209 7.13 -9.90 -11.53
C VAL A 209 6.20 -10.99 -11.00
N TYR A 210 4.91 -10.72 -11.11
CA TYR A 210 3.86 -11.73 -10.96
C TYR A 210 3.31 -12.04 -12.35
N SER A 211 3.17 -13.31 -12.70
CA SER A 211 2.51 -13.71 -13.94
C SER A 211 1.55 -14.87 -13.73
N ARG A 212 0.49 -14.86 -14.52
CA ARG A 212 -0.44 -15.97 -14.65
C ARG A 212 -0.71 -16.14 -16.13
N LEU A 213 -0.08 -17.13 -16.75
CA LEU A 213 -0.19 -17.43 -18.18
C LEU A 213 -0.96 -18.73 -18.36
N GLN A 214 -2.25 -18.63 -18.68
CA GLN A 214 -3.15 -19.76 -18.95
C GLN A 214 -3.66 -19.70 -20.40
N PRO A 215 -4.05 -20.84 -21.01
CA PRO A 215 -4.50 -20.85 -22.41
C PRO A 215 -5.63 -19.88 -22.74
N ASN A 216 -6.50 -19.57 -21.78
CA ASN A 216 -7.66 -18.70 -21.96
C ASN A 216 -7.49 -17.30 -21.32
N MET A 217 -6.41 -17.07 -20.57
CA MET A 217 -6.18 -15.82 -19.86
C MET A 217 -4.71 -15.71 -19.49
N GLY A 218 -4.04 -14.66 -19.96
CA GLY A 218 -2.70 -14.31 -19.50
C GLY A 218 -2.66 -12.90 -18.93
N TYR A 219 -1.97 -12.70 -17.80
CA TYR A 219 -1.57 -11.37 -17.36
C TYR A 219 -0.25 -11.41 -16.58
N ALA A 220 0.44 -10.29 -16.56
CA ALA A 220 1.63 -10.07 -15.76
C ALA A 220 1.61 -8.68 -15.10
N TYR A 221 2.23 -8.61 -13.93
CA TYR A 221 2.40 -7.39 -13.14
C TYR A 221 3.87 -7.25 -12.77
N ALA A 222 4.48 -6.17 -13.23
CA ALA A 222 5.79 -5.74 -12.77
C ALA A 222 5.62 -4.82 -11.58
N SER A 223 6.50 -4.92 -10.60
CA SER A 223 6.50 -4.09 -9.41
C SER A 223 7.91 -3.57 -9.17
N PHE A 224 8.05 -2.25 -9.15
CA PHE A 224 9.29 -1.54 -8.87
C PHE A 224 9.11 -0.75 -7.57
N GLY A 225 9.71 -1.23 -6.48
CA GLY A 225 9.69 -0.56 -5.19
C GLY A 225 11.03 0.09 -4.88
N ALA A 226 11.03 1.20 -4.15
CA ALA A 226 12.26 1.79 -3.63
C ALA A 226 13.03 0.76 -2.79
N GLY A 227 14.31 0.59 -3.08
CA GLY A 227 15.25 -0.26 -2.36
C GLY A 227 16.19 0.53 -1.45
N VAL A 228 15.90 1.81 -1.26
CA VAL A 228 16.70 2.77 -0.48
C VAL A 228 15.78 3.67 0.34
N TYR A 229 16.28 4.08 1.51
CA TYR A 229 15.70 5.11 2.37
C TYR A 229 16.85 5.87 3.02
N TYR A 230 16.60 7.10 3.46
CA TYR A 230 17.55 7.86 4.26
C TYR A 230 17.21 7.74 5.73
N GLU A 231 18.24 7.63 6.56
CA GLU A 231 18.11 7.58 8.01
C GLU A 231 19.17 8.47 8.64
N GLY A 232 18.77 9.23 9.65
CA GLY A 232 19.66 10.13 10.37
C GLY A 232 19.04 10.62 11.66
N GLU A 233 19.73 11.56 12.30
CA GLU A 233 19.23 12.30 13.45
C GLU A 233 18.96 13.75 13.04
N ILE A 234 17.86 14.30 13.55
CA ILE A 234 17.50 15.71 13.37
C ILE A 234 17.21 16.31 14.74
N GLU A 235 17.51 17.59 14.91
CA GLU A 235 17.16 18.32 16.12
C GLU A 235 15.84 19.07 15.91
N VAL A 236 14.85 18.81 16.76
CA VAL A 236 13.59 19.57 16.77
C VAL A 236 13.33 20.03 18.19
N GLU A 237 13.31 21.35 18.40
CA GLU A 237 13.17 21.99 19.72
C GLU A 237 14.22 21.57 20.74
N GLY A 238 15.49 21.47 20.32
CA GLY A 238 16.59 21.05 21.20
C GLY A 238 16.58 19.55 21.53
N ARG A 239 15.68 18.77 20.92
CA ARG A 239 15.61 17.31 21.09
C ARG A 239 16.07 16.63 19.80
N ALA A 240 17.12 15.81 19.92
CA ALA A 240 17.49 14.87 18.87
C ALA A 240 16.39 13.83 18.66
N ARG A 241 16.00 13.62 17.41
CA ARG A 241 15.02 12.64 16.96
C ARG A 241 15.59 11.80 15.85
N ARG A 242 15.24 10.52 15.84
CA ARG A 242 15.56 9.64 14.72
C ARG A 242 14.60 9.95 13.57
N ALA A 243 15.14 10.30 12.42
CA ALA A 243 14.38 10.55 11.20
C ALA A 243 14.65 9.45 10.17
N VAL A 244 13.58 8.96 9.53
CA VAL A 244 13.68 8.05 8.39
C VAL A 244 12.81 8.54 7.25
N LEU A 245 13.44 8.88 6.13
CA LEU A 245 12.81 9.43 4.94
C LEU A 245 12.73 8.34 3.87
N VAL A 246 11.51 8.09 3.38
CA VAL A 246 11.18 6.98 2.49
C VAL A 246 10.53 7.52 1.22
N ASP A 247 11.10 7.16 0.07
CA ASP A 247 10.44 7.29 -1.24
C ASP A 247 9.30 6.28 -1.28
N TYR A 248 8.13 6.75 -0.87
CA TYR A 248 7.01 5.86 -0.60
C TYR A 248 6.26 5.54 -1.88
N ASN A 249 6.26 6.41 -2.89
CA ASN A 249 5.66 6.12 -4.19
C ASN A 249 6.62 5.42 -5.17
N SER A 250 7.87 5.20 -4.74
CA SER A 250 8.95 4.51 -5.45
C SER A 250 9.32 5.13 -6.78
N ASN A 251 9.29 6.46 -6.89
CA ASN A 251 9.56 7.18 -8.14
C ASN A 251 10.96 7.78 -8.23
N GLY A 252 11.84 7.54 -7.27
CA GLY A 252 13.21 8.06 -7.24
C GLY A 252 13.36 9.47 -6.67
N ARG A 253 12.27 10.09 -6.22
CA ARG A 253 12.28 11.38 -5.49
C ARG A 253 11.84 11.16 -4.05
N PHE A 254 12.09 12.17 -3.20
CA PHE A 254 11.75 12.15 -1.77
C PHE A 254 10.97 13.39 -1.32
N ASP A 255 10.54 14.23 -2.27
CA ASP A 255 9.84 15.50 -2.05
C ASP A 255 8.35 15.47 -2.45
N ASP A 256 7.81 14.30 -2.82
CA ASP A 256 6.44 14.21 -3.28
C ASP A 256 5.42 14.38 -2.16
N ARG A 257 4.45 15.25 -2.40
CA ARG A 257 3.36 15.49 -1.47
C ARG A 257 2.22 14.51 -1.64
N THR A 258 1.38 14.39 -0.60
CA THR A 258 0.11 13.70 -0.74
C THR A 258 -0.74 14.41 -1.79
N THR A 259 -1.25 13.63 -2.75
CA THR A 259 -2.21 14.13 -3.74
C THR A 259 -3.59 13.52 -3.49
N LEU A 260 -4.63 14.12 -4.07
CA LEU A 260 -5.98 13.59 -3.95
C LEU A 260 -6.41 12.91 -5.25
N ARG A 261 -6.77 11.63 -5.15
CA ARG A 261 -7.50 10.93 -6.20
C ARG A 261 -8.99 11.09 -5.98
N HIS A 262 -9.68 11.56 -7.01
CA HIS A 262 -11.14 11.63 -7.05
C HIS A 262 -11.70 10.29 -7.54
N VAL A 263 -12.48 9.62 -6.69
CA VAL A 263 -13.08 8.32 -7.00
C VAL A 263 -14.59 8.45 -7.03
N GLY A 264 -15.17 8.24 -8.21
CA GLY A 264 -16.62 8.32 -8.43
C GLY A 264 -16.93 8.69 -9.88
N ALA A 265 -18.20 8.54 -10.27
CA ALA A 265 -18.65 8.92 -11.61
C ALA A 265 -18.59 10.44 -11.80
N VAL A 266 -18.27 10.86 -13.03
CA VAL A 266 -18.29 12.28 -13.42
C VAL A 266 -19.69 12.84 -13.19
N GLY A 267 -19.78 14.03 -12.62
CA GLY A 267 -21.07 14.69 -12.30
C GLY A 267 -21.71 14.26 -10.98
N THR A 268 -21.09 13.37 -10.21
CA THR A 268 -21.53 13.01 -8.85
C THR A 268 -20.51 13.46 -7.80
N PRO A 269 -20.89 13.64 -6.52
CA PRO A 269 -19.93 13.82 -5.44
C PRO A 269 -18.90 12.68 -5.43
N GLN A 270 -17.64 13.01 -5.70
CA GLN A 270 -16.56 12.03 -5.77
C GLN A 270 -15.90 11.91 -4.41
N ARG A 271 -15.61 10.69 -3.98
CA ARG A 271 -14.84 10.43 -2.76
C ARG A 271 -13.42 10.92 -2.96
N LEU A 272 -12.90 11.59 -1.94
CA LEU A 272 -11.50 12.01 -1.90
C LEU A 272 -10.67 10.88 -1.30
N TYR A 273 -9.69 10.39 -2.05
CA TYR A 273 -8.78 9.36 -1.60
C TYR A 273 -7.35 9.93 -1.59
N PRO A 274 -6.68 10.02 -0.43
CA PRO A 274 -5.30 10.46 -0.38
C PRO A 274 -4.41 9.41 -1.04
N MET A 275 -3.58 9.86 -1.97
CA MET A 275 -2.49 9.11 -2.55
C MET A 275 -1.22 9.65 -1.92
N SER A 276 -0.64 8.88 -0.99
CA SER A 276 0.62 9.28 -0.35
C SER A 276 1.69 9.52 -1.41
N GLY A 277 2.35 10.67 -1.32
CA GLY A 277 3.66 10.88 -1.95
C GLY A 277 4.70 10.18 -1.09
N ASP A 278 5.67 10.93 -0.59
CA ASP A 278 6.74 10.43 0.26
C ASP A 278 6.41 10.52 1.74
N VAL A 279 7.20 9.82 2.55
CA VAL A 279 6.93 9.65 3.98
C VAL A 279 8.17 9.93 4.81
N LEU A 280 7.99 10.75 5.84
CA LEU A 280 8.92 10.97 6.93
C LEU A 280 8.44 10.27 8.19
N TYR A 281 9.27 9.37 8.72
CA TYR A 281 9.09 8.79 10.04
C TYR A 281 9.95 9.52 11.08
N LEU A 282 9.35 9.88 12.22
CA LEU A 282 10.04 10.53 13.34
C LEU A 282 9.91 9.69 14.60
N ASP A 283 11.02 9.20 15.12
CA ASP A 283 11.09 8.25 16.24
C ASP A 283 10.21 7.00 15.99
N PRO A 284 10.40 6.28 14.86
CA PRO A 284 9.55 5.15 14.50
C PRO A 284 9.58 4.05 15.55
N LYS A 285 8.39 3.52 15.88
CA LYS A 285 8.20 2.45 16.86
C LYS A 285 7.60 1.20 16.21
N PRO A 286 7.89 0.00 16.74
CA PRO A 286 7.17 -1.21 16.34
C PRO A 286 5.65 -1.04 16.48
N VAL A 287 4.88 -1.59 15.54
CA VAL A 287 3.41 -1.57 15.59
C VAL A 287 2.86 -2.99 15.66
N ALA A 288 1.84 -3.21 16.49
CA ALA A 288 1.21 -4.53 16.60
C ALA A 288 0.41 -4.91 15.35
N ASN A 289 -0.03 -3.93 14.55
CA ASN A 289 -0.85 -4.14 13.36
C ASN A 289 -0.36 -3.28 12.20
N LEU A 290 0.30 -3.90 11.22
CA LEU A 290 0.83 -3.21 10.03
C LEU A 290 -0.26 -2.43 9.26
N ARG A 291 -1.54 -2.78 9.39
CA ARG A 291 -2.60 -2.02 8.71
C ARG A 291 -2.73 -0.59 9.22
N THR A 292 -2.28 -0.29 10.44
CA THR A 292 -2.37 1.07 11.00
C THR A 292 -1.44 2.03 10.29
N ILE A 293 -0.29 1.59 9.77
CA ILE A 293 0.67 2.48 9.10
C ILE A 293 0.18 3.01 7.74
N TYR A 294 -0.80 2.33 7.11
CA TYR A 294 -1.37 2.75 5.83
C TYR A 294 -2.55 3.72 5.99
N GLY A 295 -3.02 3.93 7.21
CA GLY A 295 -4.09 4.90 7.48
C GLY A 295 -3.55 6.33 7.40
N PRO A 296 -4.31 7.30 6.84
CA PRO A 296 -3.91 8.71 6.83
C PRO A 296 -3.80 9.31 8.25
N SER A 297 -4.49 8.73 9.23
CA SER A 297 -4.39 9.06 10.66
C SER A 297 -3.68 7.96 11.47
N GLY A 298 -2.83 7.18 10.81
CA GLY A 298 -2.38 5.88 11.28
C GLY A 298 -1.63 5.89 12.61
N VAL A 299 -0.39 6.37 12.57
CA VAL A 299 0.53 6.42 13.71
C VAL A 299 1.16 7.81 13.80
N ASP A 300 1.38 8.28 15.02
CA ASP A 300 1.90 9.62 15.34
C ASP A 300 3.31 9.89 14.82
N PHE A 301 4.09 8.83 14.60
CA PHE A 301 5.45 8.91 14.06
C PHE A 301 5.52 8.81 12.53
N ARG A 302 4.40 8.70 11.80
CA ARG A 302 4.38 8.64 10.32
C ARG A 302 3.77 9.90 9.74
N ASN A 303 4.54 10.64 8.96
CA ASN A 303 4.13 11.91 8.37
C ASN A 303 4.29 11.84 6.86
N GLY A 304 3.32 12.35 6.10
CA GLY A 304 3.55 12.62 4.69
C GLY A 304 4.56 13.76 4.52
N ILE A 305 5.27 13.79 3.41
CA ILE A 305 6.01 15.00 3.03
C ILE A 305 4.99 16.05 2.61
N GLU A 306 4.86 17.10 3.42
CA GLU A 306 3.91 18.19 3.24
C GLU A 306 4.63 19.51 3.43
N LYS A 307 3.98 20.66 3.16
CA LYS A 307 4.59 21.96 3.52
C LYS A 307 4.67 22.12 5.03
N LEU A 308 3.68 21.57 5.73
CA LEU A 308 3.54 21.69 7.17
C LEU A 308 3.50 20.33 7.85
N LEU A 309 4.36 20.16 8.84
CA LEU A 309 4.41 18.99 9.72
C LEU A 309 3.74 19.32 11.05
N ALA A 310 2.81 18.48 11.50
CA ALA A 310 2.26 18.54 12.84
C ALA A 310 3.02 17.59 13.77
N LEU A 311 3.72 18.13 14.78
CA LEU A 311 4.54 17.34 15.70
C LEU A 311 4.40 17.90 17.12
N ASP A 312 4.10 17.03 18.09
CA ASP A 312 3.94 17.38 19.50
C ASP A 312 3.00 18.58 19.76
N GLY A 313 1.92 18.67 18.99
CA GLY A 313 0.92 19.75 19.10
C GLY A 313 1.37 21.10 18.54
N ARG A 314 2.51 21.14 17.85
CA ARG A 314 3.04 22.32 17.15
C ARG A 314 3.11 22.07 15.65
N TYR A 315 3.29 23.14 14.89
CA TYR A 315 3.38 23.11 13.43
C TYR A 315 4.76 23.57 13.00
N TYR A 316 5.34 22.88 12.03
CA TYR A 316 6.68 23.13 11.51
C TYR A 316 6.64 23.19 9.98
N ASP A 317 7.43 24.09 9.41
CA ASP A 317 7.68 24.10 7.98
C ASP A 317 8.68 22.97 7.68
N LEU A 318 8.29 22.08 6.76
CA LEU A 318 9.08 20.93 6.34
C LEU A 318 9.56 21.16 4.90
N THR A 319 10.87 21.10 4.70
CA THR A 319 11.47 21.09 3.37
C THR A 319 12.31 19.84 3.20
N VAL A 320 12.15 19.16 2.07
CA VAL A 320 12.95 18.01 1.67
C VAL A 320 13.47 18.26 0.26
N SER A 321 14.77 18.07 0.06
CA SER A 321 15.35 18.12 -1.28
C SER A 321 14.78 16.98 -2.13
N PRO A 322 14.61 17.17 -3.45
CA PRO A 322 14.21 16.12 -4.38
C PRO A 322 14.96 14.78 -4.23
N SER A 323 16.28 14.85 -3.97
CA SER A 323 17.16 13.70 -3.78
C SER A 323 17.07 13.05 -2.40
N GLY A 324 16.36 13.66 -1.45
CA GLY A 324 16.25 13.23 -0.06
C GLY A 324 17.47 13.50 0.82
N THR A 325 18.52 14.14 0.27
CA THR A 325 19.80 14.37 0.97
C THR A 325 19.78 15.53 1.95
N GLU A 326 18.87 16.49 1.76
CA GLU A 326 18.65 17.61 2.67
C GLU A 326 17.20 17.57 3.19
N LEU A 327 17.06 17.76 4.50
CA LEU A 327 15.78 17.85 5.19
C LEU A 327 15.87 18.91 6.28
N THR A 328 14.93 19.83 6.32
CA THR A 328 14.83 20.87 7.37
C THR A 328 13.46 20.86 8.01
N ILE A 329 13.42 21.11 9.32
CA ILE A 329 12.21 21.25 10.12
C ILE A 329 12.37 22.51 10.95
N GLU A 330 11.57 23.53 10.65
CA GLU A 330 11.64 24.84 11.32
C GLU A 330 10.28 25.17 11.96
N PRO A 331 10.23 25.83 13.13
CA PRO A 331 8.96 26.27 13.71
C PRO A 331 8.19 27.14 12.71
N SER A 332 6.96 26.75 12.40
CA SER A 332 6.18 27.46 11.39
C SER A 332 5.68 28.80 11.92
N THR A 333 5.78 29.84 11.09
CA THR A 333 5.23 31.17 11.40
C THR A 333 3.79 31.36 10.93
N VAL A 334 3.18 30.32 10.33
CA VAL A 334 1.80 30.38 9.85
C VAL A 334 0.86 30.71 11.01
N ALA A 335 0.02 31.73 10.82
CA ALA A 335 -0.98 32.12 11.79
C ALA A 335 -1.94 30.96 12.07
N ARG A 336 -2.58 30.96 13.25
CA ARG A 336 -3.49 29.89 13.65
C ARG A 336 -4.87 30.46 13.90
N GLY A 337 -5.89 29.75 13.45
CA GLY A 337 -7.25 29.88 13.95
C GLY A 337 -7.62 28.64 14.74
N PHE A 338 -8.91 28.44 14.90
CA PHE A 338 -9.47 27.34 15.67
C PHE A 338 -10.63 26.69 14.93
N VAL A 339 -10.77 25.39 15.12
CA VAL A 339 -11.90 24.63 14.62
C VAL A 339 -12.67 23.98 15.77
N ARG A 340 -13.98 23.83 15.61
CA ARG A 340 -14.84 23.07 16.53
C ARG A 340 -15.68 22.08 15.74
N ASN A 341 -16.09 20.99 16.39
CA ASN A 341 -17.12 20.08 15.90
C ASN A 341 -18.04 19.75 17.07
N SER A 342 -19.32 19.50 16.82
CA SER A 342 -20.30 19.22 17.88
C SER A 342 -20.17 17.83 18.51
N ALA A 343 -19.31 16.97 17.96
CA ALA A 343 -19.05 15.64 18.50
C ALA A 343 -18.30 15.72 19.84
N ALA A 344 -18.72 14.89 20.80
CA ALA A 344 -18.08 14.79 22.11
C ALA A 344 -16.60 14.36 22.03
N LYS A 345 -16.23 13.55 21.02
CA LYS A 345 -14.84 13.18 20.77
C LYS A 345 -14.68 12.76 19.33
N TYR A 346 -13.67 13.30 18.64
CA TYR A 346 -13.43 13.00 17.24
C TYR A 346 -11.95 13.03 16.88
N SER A 347 -11.63 12.33 15.80
CA SER A 347 -10.38 12.42 15.06
C SER A 347 -10.74 12.68 13.60
N ALA A 348 -10.16 13.71 12.99
CA ALA A 348 -10.41 14.06 11.60
C ALA A 348 -9.11 14.32 10.85
N VAL A 349 -9.09 13.93 9.59
CA VAL A 349 -8.02 14.24 8.65
C VAL A 349 -8.55 15.30 7.69
N ILE A 350 -7.86 16.43 7.63
CA ILE A 350 -8.17 17.55 6.76
C ILE A 350 -7.00 17.82 5.81
N PHE A 351 -7.31 18.37 4.64
CA PHE A 351 -6.35 18.63 3.56
C PHE A 351 -6.55 20.03 2.98
N GLY A 352 -5.44 20.72 2.74
CA GLY A 352 -5.40 22.05 2.13
C GLY A 352 -4.05 22.31 1.46
N ASP A 353 -3.78 23.58 1.13
CA ASP A 353 -2.55 23.96 0.41
C ASP A 353 -1.27 23.74 1.20
N LEU A 354 -1.37 23.61 2.53
CA LEU A 354 -0.27 23.32 3.44
C LEU A 354 -0.02 21.80 3.59
N GLY A 355 -0.90 20.97 3.03
CA GLY A 355 -0.83 19.51 3.08
C GLY A 355 -1.96 18.88 3.88
N MET A 356 -1.71 17.70 4.41
CA MET A 356 -2.64 16.92 5.21
C MET A 356 -2.31 16.98 6.69
N ILE A 357 -3.28 17.29 7.55
CA ILE A 357 -3.10 17.25 8.99
C ILE A 357 -4.20 16.44 9.67
N THR A 358 -3.84 15.78 10.78
CA THR A 358 -4.79 15.09 11.66
C THR A 358 -5.08 15.99 12.85
N ILE A 359 -6.35 16.21 13.12
CA ILE A 359 -6.84 16.95 14.29
C ILE A 359 -7.64 16.00 15.18
N ASN A 360 -7.51 16.18 16.50
CA ASN A 360 -8.28 15.45 17.49
C ASN A 360 -8.97 16.48 18.38
N GLY A 361 -10.26 16.32 18.62
CA GLY A 361 -11.03 17.24 19.44
C GLY A 361 -11.92 16.52 20.44
N THR A 362 -12.22 17.23 21.52
CA THR A 362 -13.04 16.80 22.66
C THR A 362 -14.12 17.83 22.93
N GLY A 363 -15.38 17.43 22.78
CA GLY A 363 -16.54 18.28 22.93
C GLY A 363 -16.48 19.52 22.05
N ASN A 364 -16.91 20.64 22.61
CA ASN A 364 -16.89 21.94 21.95
C ASN A 364 -15.56 22.70 22.14
N GLU A 365 -14.49 22.03 22.57
CA GLU A 365 -13.19 22.68 22.73
C GLU A 365 -12.60 23.05 21.35
N PRO A 366 -12.15 24.31 21.17
CA PRO A 366 -11.48 24.69 19.94
C PRO A 366 -10.14 23.98 19.78
N VAL A 367 -9.90 23.42 18.60
CA VAL A 367 -8.62 22.82 18.21
C VAL A 367 -7.87 23.82 17.33
N ALA A 368 -6.62 24.12 17.66
CA ALA A 368 -5.80 25.06 16.89
C ALA A 368 -5.43 24.46 15.52
N VAL A 369 -5.72 25.19 14.45
CA VAL A 369 -5.47 24.78 13.06
C VAL A 369 -4.78 25.93 12.32
N PRO A 370 -3.81 25.67 11.43
CA PRO A 370 -3.16 26.74 10.69
C PRO A 370 -4.17 27.48 9.81
N GLU A 371 -3.96 28.77 9.64
CA GLU A 371 -4.76 29.61 8.74
C GLU A 371 -4.71 29.02 7.33
N GLY A 372 -5.88 28.93 6.69
CA GLY A 372 -6.00 28.35 5.36
C GLY A 372 -7.39 27.83 5.05
N GLU A 373 -7.53 27.26 3.86
CA GLU A 373 -8.74 26.55 3.43
C GLU A 373 -8.53 25.04 3.56
N TRP A 374 -9.42 24.40 4.33
CA TRP A 374 -9.27 22.99 4.73
C TRP A 374 -10.48 22.18 4.32
N ARG A 375 -10.26 21.08 3.61
CA ARG A 375 -11.31 20.13 3.23
C ARG A 375 -11.20 18.87 4.07
N LEU A 376 -12.34 18.35 4.50
CA LEU A 376 -12.43 17.05 5.16
C LEU A 376 -12.02 15.93 4.20
N LEU A 377 -11.12 15.04 4.64
CA LEU A 377 -10.81 13.78 3.95
C LEU A 377 -11.46 12.57 4.62
N SER A 378 -11.41 12.51 5.95
CA SER A 378 -12.05 11.44 6.72
C SER A 378 -12.20 11.84 8.18
N TYR A 379 -13.10 11.19 8.90
CA TYR A 379 -13.20 11.35 10.34
C TYR A 379 -13.62 10.05 11.02
N THR A 380 -13.41 9.99 12.33
CA THR A 380 -14.02 9.04 13.25
C THR A 380 -14.51 9.81 14.48
N ILE A 381 -15.79 9.63 14.81
CA ILE A 381 -16.40 10.13 16.05
C ILE A 381 -16.54 8.95 17.01
N ASP A 382 -16.11 9.15 18.25
CA ASP A 382 -16.40 8.25 19.36
C ASP A 382 -17.75 8.67 19.98
N LEU A 383 -18.71 7.75 19.92
CA LEU A 383 -20.07 7.92 20.42
C LEU A 383 -20.32 7.04 21.65
N THR A 384 -19.26 6.50 22.26
CA THR A 384 -19.37 5.67 23.45
C THR A 384 -19.84 6.55 24.61
N SER A 385 -21.03 6.27 25.16
CA SER A 385 -21.55 7.04 26.30
C SER A 385 -20.62 6.93 27.51
N GLU A 386 -20.30 8.04 28.17
CA GLU A 386 -19.41 8.10 29.34
C GLU A 386 -19.80 7.09 30.43
N LYS A 387 -21.10 6.94 30.72
CA LYS A 387 -21.63 5.93 31.67
C LYS A 387 -21.23 4.48 31.34
N LYS A 388 -21.22 4.10 30.06
CA LYS A 388 -20.83 2.74 29.63
C LYS A 388 -19.31 2.55 29.62
N ALA A 389 -18.54 3.63 29.41
CA ALA A 389 -17.08 3.57 29.43
C ALA A 389 -16.54 3.27 30.84
N GLU A 390 -17.14 3.85 31.87
CA GLU A 390 -16.79 3.57 33.28
C GLU A 390 -17.13 2.14 33.70
N ASP A 391 -18.28 1.60 33.29
CA ASP A 391 -18.67 0.23 33.62
C ASP A 391 -17.83 -0.82 32.88
N ALA A 392 -17.31 -0.50 31.69
CA ALA A 392 -16.39 -1.35 30.94
C ALA A 392 -14.94 -1.30 31.49
N ALA A 393 -14.57 -0.25 32.22
CA ALA A 393 -13.25 -0.09 32.83
C ALA A 393 -13.12 -0.74 34.21
N LYS A 394 -14.23 -1.12 34.85
CA LYS A 394 -14.22 -1.93 36.07
C LYS A 394 -13.76 -3.35 35.72
N PRO A 395 -12.76 -3.93 36.39
CA PRO A 395 -12.45 -5.35 36.27
C PRO A 395 -13.74 -6.12 36.55
N GLN A 396 -14.16 -7.01 35.65
CA GLN A 396 -15.19 -8.00 35.97
C GLN A 396 -14.63 -8.91 37.06
N ALA A 397 -14.80 -8.49 38.32
CA ALA A 397 -14.83 -9.38 39.45
C ALA A 397 -16.18 -10.10 39.35
N ASP A 398 -16.18 -11.30 38.78
CA ASP A 398 -16.84 -12.46 39.37
C ASP A 398 -16.75 -13.67 38.43
N GLU A 399 -16.49 -14.81 39.07
CA GLU A 399 -16.23 -16.17 38.57
C GLU A 399 -14.81 -16.50 38.06
N PRO A 400 -14.05 -17.34 38.81
CA PRO A 400 -12.83 -17.95 38.29
C PRO A 400 -13.21 -18.86 37.12
N PRO A 401 -12.67 -18.65 35.90
CA PRO A 401 -12.96 -19.52 34.79
C PRO A 401 -12.44 -20.92 35.12
N ALA A 402 -13.31 -21.93 35.00
CA ALA A 402 -12.90 -23.33 35.06
C ALA A 402 -11.69 -23.51 34.13
N ALA A 403 -10.56 -23.92 34.72
CA ALA A 403 -9.27 -23.96 34.06
C ALA A 403 -9.32 -24.88 32.83
N GLN A 404 -9.48 -24.29 31.65
CA GLN A 404 -9.16 -24.95 30.38
C GLN A 404 -7.72 -24.56 30.02
N PRO A 405 -6.73 -25.44 30.21
CA PRO A 405 -5.35 -25.15 29.82
C PRO A 405 -5.28 -25.01 28.30
N GLY A 406 -4.88 -23.81 27.82
CA GLY A 406 -4.58 -23.55 26.42
C GLY A 406 -5.37 -22.42 25.75
N ARG A 407 -6.43 -21.88 26.38
CA ARG A 407 -7.18 -20.74 25.83
C ARG A 407 -6.77 -19.46 26.55
N MET A 408 -5.86 -18.68 25.95
CA MET A 408 -5.62 -17.30 26.37
C MET A 408 -6.96 -16.54 26.34
N VAL A 409 -7.51 -16.24 27.51
CA VAL A 409 -8.64 -15.32 27.66
C VAL A 409 -8.10 -13.95 27.27
N ARG A 410 -8.33 -13.52 26.02
CA ARG A 410 -8.16 -12.12 25.65
C ARG A 410 -9.17 -11.33 26.49
N ALA A 411 -8.68 -10.44 27.34
CA ALA A 411 -9.51 -9.41 27.96
C ALA A 411 -10.42 -8.81 26.88
N GLY A 412 -11.73 -8.76 27.15
CA GLY A 412 -12.73 -8.32 26.18
C GLY A 412 -12.34 -6.97 25.60
N THR A 413 -12.27 -6.87 24.29
CA THR A 413 -11.98 -5.60 23.63
C THR A 413 -13.09 -4.61 24.01
N PRO A 414 -12.78 -3.36 24.42
CA PRO A 414 -13.80 -2.40 24.82
C PRO A 414 -14.90 -2.29 23.77
N LYS A 415 -16.15 -2.37 24.21
CA LYS A 415 -17.33 -2.22 23.35
C LYS A 415 -17.47 -0.76 22.95
N VAL A 416 -16.84 -0.38 21.84
CA VAL A 416 -16.84 1.00 21.34
C VAL A 416 -18.02 1.26 20.41
N THR A 417 -18.68 2.41 20.60
CA THR A 417 -19.64 2.95 19.62
C THR A 417 -18.93 4.02 18.81
N ARG A 418 -18.86 3.87 17.49
CA ARG A 418 -18.14 4.80 16.62
C ARG A 418 -18.81 4.99 15.28
N ALA A 419 -18.63 6.18 14.72
CA ALA A 419 -19.08 6.53 13.37
C ALA A 419 -17.90 7.11 12.59
N SER A 420 -17.62 6.57 11.40
CA SER A 420 -16.54 7.05 10.53
C SER A 420 -17.07 7.39 9.15
N GLY A 421 -16.71 8.57 8.64
CA GLY A 421 -17.11 9.02 7.30
C GLY A 421 -15.91 9.44 6.46
N ALA A 422 -16.17 9.65 5.17
CA ALA A 422 -15.16 10.07 4.20
C ALA A 422 -15.58 11.35 3.49
N GLY A 423 -14.67 12.28 3.32
CA GLY A 423 -14.88 13.51 2.57
C GLY A 423 -15.17 13.24 1.09
N THR A 424 -15.93 14.15 0.49
CA THR A 424 -16.25 14.15 -0.94
C THR A 424 -16.09 15.54 -1.51
N THR A 425 -16.14 15.66 -2.85
CA THR A 425 -16.19 16.95 -3.53
C THR A 425 -17.43 17.78 -3.19
N ALA A 426 -18.47 17.19 -2.58
CA ALA A 426 -19.64 17.95 -2.10
C ALA A 426 -19.42 18.59 -0.71
N VAL A 427 -18.46 18.09 0.07
CA VAL A 427 -18.13 18.67 1.38
C VAL A 427 -17.38 19.97 1.12
N ARG A 428 -17.97 21.09 1.53
CA ARG A 428 -17.35 22.40 1.32
C ARG A 428 -16.08 22.52 2.16
N PRO A 429 -15.00 23.09 1.59
CA PRO A 429 -13.87 23.50 2.39
C PRO A 429 -14.28 24.50 3.47
N VAL A 430 -13.56 24.46 4.58
CA VAL A 430 -13.73 25.37 5.71
C VAL A 430 -12.54 26.30 5.75
N ARG A 431 -12.81 27.61 5.77
CA ARG A 431 -11.78 28.63 5.91
C ARG A 431 -11.50 28.86 7.39
N VAL A 432 -10.26 28.66 7.81
CA VAL A 432 -9.74 28.99 9.14
C VAL A 432 -8.96 30.29 8.99
N ALA A 433 -9.42 31.36 9.64
CA ALA A 433 -8.72 32.64 9.70
C ALA A 433 -7.97 32.78 11.03
N LYS A 434 -6.95 33.64 11.05
CA LYS A 434 -6.17 33.92 12.26
C LYS A 434 -7.07 34.30 13.44
N ASP A 435 -6.86 33.64 14.58
CA ASP A 435 -7.55 33.84 15.87
C ASP A 435 -9.08 33.65 15.84
N GLU A 436 -9.67 33.22 14.72
CA GLU A 436 -11.09 32.95 14.59
C GLU A 436 -11.41 31.48 14.89
N THR A 437 -12.62 31.21 15.38
CA THR A 437 -13.13 29.85 15.56
C THR A 437 -14.21 29.53 14.51
N VAL A 438 -14.03 28.46 13.76
CA VAL A 438 -14.98 28.00 12.74
C VAL A 438 -15.50 26.58 13.04
N LEU A 439 -16.73 26.29 12.63
CA LEU A 439 -17.33 24.97 12.77
C LEU A 439 -16.91 24.07 11.60
N LEU A 440 -16.48 22.83 11.90
CA LEU A 440 -16.31 21.76 10.91
C LEU A 440 -17.63 20.99 10.78
N PRO A 441 -18.35 21.11 9.65
CA PRO A 441 -19.66 20.51 9.47
C PRO A 441 -19.48 19.05 9.04
N PHE A 442 -19.26 18.14 9.99
CA PHE A 442 -19.30 16.70 9.72
C PHE A 442 -19.89 15.94 10.89
N GLY A 443 -20.33 14.71 10.63
CA GLY A 443 -20.95 13.83 11.61
C GLY A 443 -22.46 14.06 11.71
N PRO A 444 -23.07 13.92 12.90
CA PRO A 444 -24.50 14.03 13.08
C PRO A 444 -25.03 15.46 12.81
N PRO A 445 -26.35 15.62 12.55
CA PRO A 445 -27.33 14.54 12.36
C PRO A 445 -27.07 13.77 11.06
N TYR A 446 -27.22 12.44 11.12
CA TYR A 446 -27.12 11.59 9.94
C TYR A 446 -28.48 11.50 9.23
N THR A 447 -28.45 11.64 7.92
CA THR A 447 -29.60 11.43 7.04
C THR A 447 -29.51 10.06 6.38
N VAL A 448 -30.65 9.38 6.28
CA VAL A 448 -30.78 8.08 5.63
C VAL A 448 -31.44 8.28 4.27
N ALA A 449 -30.85 7.74 3.21
CA ALA A 449 -31.41 7.79 1.86
C ALA A 449 -31.21 6.46 1.14
N LEU A 450 -32.14 6.14 0.22
CA LEU A 450 -31.93 5.07 -0.76
C LEU A 450 -31.21 5.66 -1.98
N ASN A 451 -30.18 4.97 -2.46
CA ASN A 451 -29.67 5.23 -3.80
C ASN A 451 -30.73 4.78 -4.83
N PRO A 452 -30.73 5.36 -6.04
CA PRO A 452 -31.57 4.88 -7.13
C PRO A 452 -31.40 3.36 -7.31
N PRO A 453 -32.49 2.60 -7.37
CA PRO A 453 -32.40 1.15 -7.47
C PRO A 453 -31.83 0.73 -8.83
N VAL A 454 -31.09 -0.37 -8.85
CA VAL A 454 -30.49 -0.93 -10.06
C VAL A 454 -31.21 -2.23 -10.42
N PHE A 455 -31.87 -2.27 -11.57
CA PHE A 455 -32.45 -3.49 -12.11
C PHE A 455 -31.36 -4.33 -12.80
N ARG A 456 -31.32 -5.63 -12.49
CA ARG A 456 -30.41 -6.62 -13.08
C ARG A 456 -31.24 -7.63 -13.90
N PRO A 457 -31.41 -7.41 -15.21
CA PRO A 457 -32.31 -8.22 -16.04
C PRO A 457 -31.97 -9.71 -16.04
N GLY A 458 -30.69 -10.06 -15.98
CA GLY A 458 -30.25 -11.47 -16.01
C GLY A 458 -30.72 -12.31 -14.82
N ASN A 459 -31.08 -11.66 -13.70
CA ASN A 459 -31.54 -12.32 -12.47
C ASN A 459 -32.97 -11.90 -12.08
N ASP A 460 -33.62 -11.05 -12.89
CA ASP A 460 -34.88 -10.37 -12.55
C ASP A 460 -34.86 -9.72 -11.14
N GLU A 461 -33.74 -9.08 -10.81
CA GLU A 461 -33.48 -8.55 -9.46
C GLU A 461 -33.46 -7.02 -9.45
N MET A 462 -34.18 -6.40 -8.51
CA MET A 462 -34.07 -4.97 -8.21
C MET A 462 -33.19 -4.77 -6.97
N VAL A 463 -32.05 -4.11 -7.12
CA VAL A 463 -31.08 -3.91 -6.03
C VAL A 463 -31.19 -2.51 -5.45
N PHE A 464 -31.48 -2.44 -4.15
CA PHE A 464 -31.52 -1.21 -3.37
C PHE A 464 -30.24 -1.07 -2.55
N ASN A 465 -29.71 0.15 -2.44
CA ASN A 465 -28.58 0.44 -1.57
C ASN A 465 -28.96 1.55 -0.60
N LEU A 466 -28.70 1.34 0.68
CA LEU A 466 -28.89 2.34 1.72
C LEU A 466 -27.62 3.20 1.87
N LYS A 467 -27.79 4.52 1.94
CA LYS A 467 -26.72 5.48 2.19
C LYS A 467 -27.02 6.28 3.45
N LEU A 468 -26.02 6.42 4.31
CA LEU A 468 -26.01 7.33 5.44
C LEU A 468 -25.11 8.52 5.10
N THR A 469 -25.60 9.74 5.32
CA THR A 469 -24.86 10.98 5.01
C THR A 469 -24.86 11.88 6.23
N GLY A 470 -23.68 12.38 6.63
CA GLY A 470 -23.56 13.34 7.72
C GLY A 470 -23.94 14.77 7.34
N SER A 471 -23.85 15.67 8.32
CA SER A 471 -24.31 17.05 8.22
C SER A 471 -23.54 17.90 7.21
N GLY A 472 -22.33 17.50 6.82
CA GLY A 472 -21.54 18.13 5.77
C GLY A 472 -21.76 17.55 4.36
N GLY A 473 -22.65 16.58 4.20
CA GLY A 473 -22.86 15.86 2.94
C GLY A 473 -21.90 14.69 2.72
N GLU A 474 -21.10 14.33 3.71
CA GLU A 474 -20.13 13.26 3.66
C GLU A 474 -20.77 11.88 3.92
N PRO A 475 -20.47 10.84 3.10
CA PRO A 475 -20.97 9.49 3.34
C PRO A 475 -20.35 8.87 4.59
N LEU A 476 -21.19 8.23 5.39
CA LEU A 476 -20.75 7.37 6.48
C LEU A 476 -20.23 6.05 5.89
N THR A 477 -19.01 5.69 6.24
CA THR A 477 -18.30 4.50 5.73
C THR A 477 -18.23 3.37 6.74
N SER A 478 -18.39 3.68 8.03
CA SER A 478 -18.44 2.69 9.10
C SER A 478 -19.32 3.19 10.24
N LEU A 479 -20.14 2.28 10.77
CA LEU A 479 -20.92 2.50 11.98
C LEU A 479 -20.80 1.26 12.84
N MET A 480 -20.41 1.46 14.10
CA MET A 480 -20.39 0.41 15.11
C MET A 480 -21.13 0.89 16.35
N VAL A 481 -21.91 -0.01 16.95
CA VAL A 481 -22.66 0.21 18.18
C VAL A 481 -22.24 -0.88 19.16
N ASP A 482 -21.68 -0.47 20.30
CA ASP A 482 -21.18 -1.35 21.36
C ASP A 482 -20.25 -2.46 20.82
N GLY A 483 -19.35 -2.11 19.89
CA GLY A 483 -18.36 -3.03 19.30
C GLY A 483 -18.90 -3.95 18.19
N ALA A 484 -20.19 -3.86 17.85
CA ALA A 484 -20.82 -4.63 16.78
C ALA A 484 -21.34 -3.74 15.66
N ARG A 485 -21.59 -4.31 14.47
CA ARG A 485 -22.40 -3.63 13.45
C ARG A 485 -23.83 -3.50 13.99
N PRO A 486 -24.53 -2.37 13.73
CA PRO A 486 -25.93 -2.26 14.15
C PRO A 486 -26.79 -3.34 13.49
N PRO A 487 -28.01 -3.61 13.99
CA PRO A 487 -28.94 -4.50 13.31
C PRO A 487 -29.16 -4.10 11.85
N GLU A 488 -29.37 -5.09 10.98
CA GLU A 488 -29.68 -4.85 9.57
C GLU A 488 -30.91 -3.94 9.43
N PRO A 489 -30.82 -2.83 8.68
CA PRO A 489 -31.97 -1.99 8.40
C PRO A 489 -33.04 -2.79 7.64
N THR A 490 -34.31 -2.47 7.87
CA THR A 490 -35.44 -3.05 7.14
C THR A 490 -35.89 -2.13 6.02
N ILE A 491 -36.49 -2.71 4.98
CA ILE A 491 -37.14 -1.98 3.89
C ILE A 491 -38.56 -2.50 3.71
N LYS A 492 -39.51 -1.58 3.49
CA LYS A 492 -40.88 -1.88 3.07
C LYS A 492 -41.13 -1.15 1.76
N ILE A 493 -41.60 -1.87 0.76
CA ILE A 493 -42.08 -1.32 -0.50
C ILE A 493 -43.60 -1.35 -0.42
N LEU A 494 -44.22 -0.19 -0.64
CA LEU A 494 -45.67 -0.01 -0.59
C LEU A 494 -46.20 0.16 -2.02
N ASP A 495 -47.39 -0.35 -2.28
CA ASP A 495 -48.15 0.01 -3.49
C ASP A 495 -48.70 1.46 -3.39
N PRO A 496 -49.34 1.99 -4.45
CA PRO A 496 -49.95 3.31 -4.41
C PRO A 496 -51.07 3.49 -3.36
N ASN A 497 -51.65 2.40 -2.85
CA ASN A 497 -52.67 2.41 -1.80
C ASN A 497 -52.06 2.37 -0.39
N GLY A 498 -50.74 2.20 -0.27
CA GLY A 498 -50.03 2.07 1.00
C GLY A 498 -49.95 0.64 1.54
N GLU A 499 -50.34 -0.37 0.74
CA GLU A 499 -50.23 -1.78 1.11
C GLU A 499 -48.80 -2.28 0.91
N ILE A 500 -48.29 -3.08 1.85
CA ILE A 500 -46.94 -3.65 1.76
C ILE A 500 -46.92 -4.72 0.67
N VAL A 501 -46.21 -4.46 -0.43
CA VAL A 501 -45.98 -5.43 -1.51
C VAL A 501 -44.73 -6.27 -1.26
N VAL A 502 -43.71 -5.68 -0.63
CA VAL A 502 -42.46 -6.37 -0.31
C VAL A 502 -41.92 -5.85 1.02
N GLU A 503 -41.48 -6.76 1.89
CA GLU A 503 -40.69 -6.44 3.08
C GLU A 503 -39.37 -7.21 3.04
N GLY A 504 -38.28 -6.54 3.40
CA GLY A 504 -36.95 -7.12 3.34
C GLY A 504 -35.98 -6.53 4.36
N LYS A 505 -34.78 -7.09 4.38
CA LYS A 505 -33.65 -6.62 5.18
C LYS A 505 -32.49 -6.28 4.26
N PHE A 506 -31.82 -5.17 4.54
CA PHE A 506 -30.54 -4.87 3.93
C PHE A 506 -29.48 -5.83 4.46
N LYS A 507 -28.61 -6.29 3.58
CA LYS A 507 -27.39 -7.00 3.99
C LYS A 507 -26.24 -6.01 4.05
N TYR A 508 -25.38 -6.15 5.05
CA TYR A 508 -24.12 -5.40 5.03
C TYR A 508 -23.22 -5.92 3.91
N GLY A 509 -22.89 -5.03 2.97
CA GLY A 509 -21.95 -5.26 1.88
C GLY A 509 -20.48 -5.09 2.27
#